data_AF-A0A925DR10-F1
#
_entry.id   AF-A0A925DR10-F1
#
_cell.length_a   1.000
_cell.length_b   1.000
_cell.length_c   1.000
_cell.angle_alpha   90.00
_cell.angle_beta   90.00
_cell.angle_gamma   90.00
#
_symmetry.space_group_name_H-M   'P 1'
#
loop_
_entity.id
_entity.type
_entity.pdbx_description
1 polymer ?
#
loop_
_entity_poly.entity_id
_entity_poly.type
_entity_poly.pdbx_seq_one_letter_code
_entity_poly.pdbx_strand_id
1 'polypeptide(L)'
;MRTLFLGTLLFLFSANLKSQATIGLLQYGNGDLPGYVLYNPINYTSTYLIDKCGYKIREWQSSYPSGLAAYLLADGSMIRAGNVANTTFNAGGKGGIIEKWGFNGNFIWSYTISSTTQCQHHDIRVLPNGNVLALVWEKKTAAQAIALGR
;
A
#
# COMPACT_ATOMS: atom_id res chain seq x y z
N MET A 1 60.27 52.40 8.18
CA MET A 1 58.95 51.87 7.78
C MET A 1 58.83 50.43 8.25
N ARG A 2 58.05 50.16 9.30
CA ARG A 2 57.71 48.81 9.77
C ARG A 2 56.23 48.59 9.47
N THR A 3 55.91 47.81 8.46
CA THR A 3 54.56 47.39 8.13
C THR A 3 54.21 46.16 8.97
N LEU A 4 53.32 46.32 9.96
CA LEU A 4 52.65 45.21 10.64
C LEU A 4 51.58 44.65 9.72
N PHE A 5 51.68 43.36 9.35
CA PHE A 5 50.55 42.61 8.78
C PHE A 5 49.71 42.04 9.93
N LEU A 6 48.49 42.54 10.06
CA LEU A 6 47.48 42.03 10.99
C LEU A 6 46.73 40.89 10.28
N GLY A 7 47.06 39.64 10.62
CA GLY A 7 46.37 38.46 10.09
C GLY A 7 45.09 38.19 10.88
N THR A 8 43.93 38.48 10.30
CA THR A 8 42.62 38.12 10.88
C THR A 8 42.36 36.63 10.62
N LEU A 9 42.39 35.81 11.67
CA LEU A 9 42.09 34.39 11.60
C LEU A 9 40.56 34.19 11.65
N LEU A 10 39.94 33.88 10.51
CA LEU A 10 38.51 33.58 10.42
C LEU A 10 38.26 32.12 10.86
N PHE A 11 37.76 31.92 12.08
CA PHE A 11 37.24 30.62 12.50
C PHE A 11 35.87 30.39 11.85
N LEU A 12 35.80 29.52 10.85
CA LEU A 12 34.54 29.05 10.28
C LEU A 12 33.89 28.05 11.26
N PHE A 13 32.83 28.48 11.92
CA PHE A 13 31.99 27.62 12.75
C PHE A 13 31.01 26.87 11.84
N SER A 14 31.29 25.61 11.54
CA SER A 14 30.35 24.75 10.79
C SER A 14 29.25 24.25 11.72
N ALA A 15 28.13 24.97 11.78
CA ALA A 15 26.92 24.43 12.39
C ALA A 15 26.34 23.33 11.49
N ASN A 16 26.24 22.11 12.00
CA ASN A 16 25.57 21.02 11.30
C ASN A 16 24.05 21.22 11.40
N LEU A 17 23.48 21.98 10.46
CA LEU A 17 22.03 22.04 10.29
C LEU A 17 21.55 20.71 9.71
N LYS A 18 20.84 19.91 10.51
CA LYS A 18 20.15 18.72 10.01
C LYS A 18 18.79 19.13 9.45
N SER A 19 18.57 18.88 8.17
CA SER A 19 17.24 18.95 7.56
C SER A 19 16.33 17.92 8.21
N GLN A 20 15.12 18.32 8.59
CA GLN A 20 14.11 17.40 9.10
C GLN A 20 13.45 16.67 7.93
N ALA A 21 13.21 15.36 8.07
CA ALA A 21 12.40 14.62 7.11
C ALA A 21 11.00 15.25 7.04
N THR A 22 10.51 15.54 5.83
CA THR A 22 9.17 16.11 5.59
C THR A 22 8.21 15.08 4.98
N ILE A 23 8.73 13.93 4.58
CA ILE A 23 8.01 12.80 3.99
C ILE A 23 8.51 11.48 4.60
N GLY A 24 7.69 10.45 4.59
CA GLY A 24 8.03 9.14 5.17
C GLY A 24 7.76 9.07 6.67
N LEU A 25 8.56 8.28 7.40
CA LEU A 25 8.40 8.10 8.85
C LEU A 25 8.93 9.34 9.60
N LEU A 26 8.01 10.16 10.11
CA LEU A 26 8.35 11.42 10.80
C LEU A 26 8.50 11.24 12.32
N GLN A 27 7.96 10.15 12.87
CA GLN A 27 7.93 9.87 14.30
C GLN A 27 8.05 8.36 14.53
N TYR A 28 8.86 7.96 15.50
CA TYR A 28 9.02 6.59 15.98
C TYR A 28 9.21 6.63 17.50
N GLY A 29 8.94 5.52 18.21
CA GLY A 29 8.97 5.55 19.68
C GLY A 29 9.15 4.17 20.32
N ASN A 30 9.39 4.17 21.64
CA ASN A 30 9.47 2.93 22.42
C ASN A 30 8.09 2.25 22.46
N GLY A 31 8.03 0.98 22.03
CA GLY A 31 6.78 0.20 21.90
C GLY A 31 6.51 -0.31 20.48
N ASP A 32 7.33 0.07 19.50
CA ASP A 32 7.22 -0.45 18.14
C ASP A 32 7.53 -1.95 18.10
N LEU A 33 6.58 -2.74 17.58
CA LEU A 33 6.81 -4.16 17.32
C LEU A 33 7.92 -4.34 16.26
N PRO A 34 8.80 -5.35 16.40
CA PRO A 34 9.81 -5.64 15.39
C PRO A 34 9.18 -6.01 14.05
N GLY A 35 9.96 -5.87 12.97
CA GLY A 35 9.56 -6.26 11.61
C GLY A 35 9.32 -5.09 10.67
N TYR A 36 8.55 -5.34 9.61
CA TYR A 36 8.31 -4.41 8.51
C TYR A 36 6.87 -3.89 8.52
N VAL A 37 6.64 -2.77 7.84
CA VAL A 37 5.29 -2.23 7.61
C VAL A 37 4.96 -2.37 6.13
N LEU A 38 3.92 -3.16 5.85
CA LEU A 38 3.30 -3.21 4.54
C LEU A 38 2.15 -2.19 4.51
N TYR A 39 2.10 -1.34 3.50
CA TYR A 39 0.97 -0.44 3.30
C TYR A 39 0.64 -0.26 1.81
N ASN A 40 -0.66 -0.04 1.55
CA ASN A 40 -1.24 -0.01 0.21
C ASN A 40 -2.11 1.25 0.04
N PRO A 41 -1.50 2.43 -0.24
CA PRO A 41 -2.20 3.71 -0.19
C PRO A 41 -3.42 3.78 -1.10
N ILE A 42 -4.50 4.35 -0.59
CA ILE A 42 -5.73 4.57 -1.34
C ILE A 42 -5.44 5.50 -2.52
N ASN A 43 -6.00 5.20 -3.69
CA ASN A 43 -5.81 5.93 -4.96
C ASN A 43 -4.41 5.85 -5.58
N TYR A 44 -3.48 5.10 -4.99
CA TYR A 44 -2.18 4.81 -5.60
C TYR A 44 -2.17 3.41 -6.20
N THR A 45 -1.32 3.22 -7.19
CA THR A 45 -1.10 1.96 -7.89
C THR A 45 0.03 1.14 -7.27
N SER A 46 0.85 1.74 -6.40
CA SER A 46 1.96 1.08 -5.71
C SER A 46 1.58 0.55 -4.34
N THR A 47 2.15 -0.59 -3.99
CA THR A 47 2.15 -1.15 -2.63
C THR A 47 3.58 -1.18 -2.10
N TYR A 48 3.78 -0.81 -0.83
CA TYR A 48 5.09 -0.59 -0.25
C TYR A 48 5.34 -1.48 0.97
N LEU A 49 6.56 -1.99 1.07
CA LEU A 49 7.12 -2.56 2.30
C LEU A 49 8.26 -1.65 2.76
N ILE A 50 8.17 -1.15 3.99
CA ILE A 50 9.19 -0.31 4.60
C ILE A 50 9.71 -0.94 5.90
N ASP A 51 10.93 -0.59 6.28
CA ASP A 51 11.41 -0.85 7.62
C ASP A 51 10.91 0.21 8.63
N LYS A 52 11.30 0.04 9.89
CA LYS A 52 10.95 0.95 11.00
C LYS A 52 11.74 2.26 11.01
N CYS A 53 12.66 2.45 10.07
CA CYS A 53 13.32 3.73 9.83
C CYS A 53 12.66 4.48 8.66
N GLY A 54 11.65 3.88 8.02
CA GLY A 54 10.97 4.44 6.84
C GLY A 54 11.69 4.16 5.52
N TYR A 55 12.75 3.34 5.51
CA TYR A 55 13.41 2.98 4.27
C TYR A 55 12.55 1.99 3.48
N LYS A 56 12.43 2.27 2.18
CA LYS A 56 11.74 1.40 1.23
C LYS A 56 12.54 0.12 1.03
N ILE A 57 12.00 -0.98 1.54
CA ILE A 57 12.54 -2.32 1.34
C ILE A 57 12.03 -2.86 0.01
N ARG A 58 10.72 -2.71 -0.25
CA ARG A 58 10.11 -3.14 -1.50
C ARG A 58 8.98 -2.23 -1.98
N GLU A 59 8.80 -2.25 -3.29
CA GLU A 59 7.65 -1.69 -3.99
C GLU A 59 7.14 -2.70 -5.02
N TRP A 60 5.82 -2.79 -5.14
CA TRP A 60 5.12 -3.51 -6.20
C TRP A 60 4.22 -2.54 -6.94
N GLN A 61 4.40 -2.46 -8.25
CA GLN A 61 3.69 -1.52 -9.12
C GLN A 61 2.55 -2.25 -9.84
N SER A 62 1.31 -1.97 -9.45
CA SER A 62 0.12 -2.45 -10.18
C SER A 62 -0.26 -1.47 -11.28
N SER A 63 -1.11 -1.91 -12.21
CA SER A 63 -1.85 -1.04 -13.11
C SER A 63 -3.15 -0.49 -12.49
N TYR A 64 -3.57 -1.06 -11.35
CA TYR A 64 -4.83 -0.74 -10.69
C TYR A 64 -4.59 0.04 -9.38
N PRO A 65 -5.40 1.06 -9.09
CA PRO A 65 -5.42 1.67 -7.77
C PRO A 65 -5.69 0.63 -6.66
N SER A 66 -5.27 0.92 -5.44
CA SER A 66 -5.52 0.08 -4.26
C SER A 66 -6.99 -0.31 -4.12
N GLY A 67 -7.25 -1.62 -4.01
CA GLY A 67 -8.52 -2.19 -3.57
C GLY A 67 -8.60 -2.37 -2.05
N LEU A 68 -7.76 -1.63 -1.30
CA LEU A 68 -7.67 -1.51 0.17
C LEU A 68 -7.07 -2.69 0.93
N ALA A 69 -7.16 -3.92 0.45
CA ALA A 69 -6.49 -5.06 1.08
C ALA A 69 -5.13 -5.38 0.44
N ALA A 70 -4.13 -5.66 1.28
CA ALA A 70 -2.83 -6.21 0.88
C ALA A 70 -2.22 -7.05 2.01
N TYR A 71 -1.52 -8.13 1.64
CA TYR A 71 -0.87 -9.04 2.57
C TYR A 71 0.52 -9.43 2.06
N LEU A 72 1.48 -9.48 2.97
CA LEU A 72 2.77 -10.14 2.76
C LEU A 72 2.62 -11.58 3.23
N LEU A 73 2.90 -12.55 2.36
CA LEU A 73 2.74 -13.96 2.62
C LEU A 73 4.05 -14.58 3.15
N ALA A 74 3.94 -15.78 3.74
CA ALA A 74 5.08 -16.47 4.35
C ALA A 74 6.20 -16.83 3.35
N ASP A 75 5.87 -16.97 2.06
CA ASP A 75 6.83 -17.18 0.97
C ASP A 75 7.51 -15.87 0.49
N GLY A 76 7.21 -14.74 1.15
CA GLY A 76 7.69 -13.40 0.79
C GLY A 76 6.93 -12.77 -0.37
N SER A 77 6.00 -13.46 -1.01
CA SER A 77 5.14 -12.87 -2.04
C SER A 77 4.14 -11.89 -1.44
N MET A 78 3.64 -10.98 -2.26
CA MET A 78 2.61 -10.02 -1.89
C MET A 78 1.34 -10.33 -2.66
N ILE A 79 0.19 -10.28 -1.97
CA ILE A 79 -1.14 -10.35 -2.59
C ILE A 79 -1.93 -9.11 -2.22
N ARG A 80 -2.67 -8.55 -3.17
CA ARG A 80 -3.49 -7.35 -2.96
C ARG A 80 -4.78 -7.38 -3.73
N ALA A 81 -5.74 -6.60 -3.24
CA ALA A 81 -6.89 -6.18 -4.04
C ALA A 81 -6.53 -4.93 -4.85
N GLY A 82 -7.15 -4.79 -6.02
CA GLY A 82 -7.08 -3.65 -6.93
C GLY A 82 -8.47 -3.18 -7.32
N ASN A 83 -8.60 -1.88 -7.58
CA ASN A 83 -9.84 -1.26 -8.04
C ASN A 83 -9.85 -1.16 -9.58
N VAL A 84 -10.78 -1.86 -10.21
CA VAL A 84 -10.92 -1.88 -11.68
C VAL A 84 -11.95 -0.88 -12.21
N ALA A 85 -12.31 0.11 -11.40
CA ALA A 85 -13.28 1.16 -11.74
C ALA A 85 -14.65 0.62 -12.21
N ASN A 86 -15.18 -0.42 -11.54
CA ASN A 86 -16.51 -0.95 -11.84
C ASN A 86 -17.57 0.19 -11.79
N THR A 87 -18.38 0.29 -12.83
CA THR A 87 -19.40 1.35 -13.01
C THR A 87 -20.76 0.98 -12.45
N THR A 88 -21.03 -0.31 -12.23
CA THR A 88 -22.30 -0.80 -11.66
C THR A 88 -22.31 -0.67 -10.14
N PHE A 89 -21.22 -1.05 -9.49
CA PHE A 89 -21.07 -1.00 -8.04
C PHE A 89 -20.27 0.22 -7.64
N ASN A 90 -20.88 1.41 -7.62
CA ASN A 90 -20.18 2.66 -7.34
C ASN A 90 -20.34 3.14 -5.89
N ALA A 91 -19.69 2.46 -4.95
CA ALA A 91 -19.70 2.80 -3.53
C ALA A 91 -18.29 2.69 -2.91
N GLY A 92 -18.15 3.14 -1.66
CA GLY A 92 -16.92 3.01 -0.89
C GLY A 92 -16.51 1.55 -0.71
N GLY A 93 -15.21 1.29 -0.69
CA GLY A 93 -14.67 -0.07 -0.56
C GLY A 93 -14.67 -0.88 -1.87
N LYS A 94 -14.84 -0.25 -3.03
CA LYS A 94 -14.79 -0.93 -4.33
C LYS A 94 -13.38 -1.42 -4.68
N GLY A 95 -13.28 -2.70 -5.03
CA GLY A 95 -12.09 -3.31 -5.61
C GLY A 95 -12.40 -3.85 -7.00
N GLY A 96 -12.22 -5.16 -7.18
CA GLY A 96 -12.64 -5.88 -8.38
C GLY A 96 -11.56 -6.69 -9.10
N ILE A 97 -10.32 -6.66 -8.62
CA ILE A 97 -9.27 -7.60 -9.02
C ILE A 97 -8.42 -8.00 -7.82
N ILE A 98 -7.92 -9.23 -7.82
CA ILE A 98 -6.93 -9.73 -6.86
C ILE A 98 -5.66 -10.01 -7.64
N GLU A 99 -4.51 -9.57 -7.14
CA GLU A 99 -3.21 -9.75 -7.79
C GLU A 99 -2.20 -10.37 -6.82
N LYS A 100 -1.44 -11.35 -7.28
CA LYS A 100 -0.28 -11.91 -6.56
C LYS A 100 1.02 -11.56 -7.29
N TRP A 101 2.00 -11.12 -6.53
CA TRP A 101 3.30 -10.69 -6.98
C TRP A 101 4.40 -11.40 -6.18
N GLY A 102 5.47 -11.83 -6.84
CA GLY A 102 6.65 -12.34 -6.15
C GLY A 102 7.36 -11.25 -5.37
N PHE A 103 8.19 -11.61 -4.39
CA PHE A 103 8.95 -10.64 -3.60
C PHE A 103 9.75 -9.70 -4.50
N ASN A 104 10.31 -10.21 -5.61
CA ASN A 104 11.11 -9.46 -6.58
C ASN A 104 10.31 -8.51 -7.50
N GLY A 105 9.00 -8.41 -7.34
CA GLY A 105 8.14 -7.55 -8.15
C GLY A 105 7.67 -8.21 -9.45
N ASN A 106 8.02 -9.47 -9.69
CA ASN A 106 7.48 -10.23 -10.81
C ASN A 106 5.99 -10.54 -10.57
N PHE A 107 5.16 -10.25 -11.55
CA PHE A 107 3.76 -10.67 -11.52
C PHE A 107 3.66 -12.21 -11.51
N ILE A 108 2.73 -12.76 -10.71
CA ILE A 108 2.49 -14.21 -10.65
C ILE A 108 1.14 -14.53 -11.28
N TRP A 109 0.06 -13.93 -10.77
CA TRP A 109 -1.30 -14.13 -11.31
C TRP A 109 -2.24 -13.01 -10.88
N SER A 110 -3.37 -12.90 -11.57
CA SER A 110 -4.51 -12.08 -11.14
C SER A 110 -5.83 -12.82 -11.34
N TYR A 111 -6.86 -12.39 -10.60
CA TYR A 111 -8.22 -12.89 -10.72
C TYR A 111 -9.21 -11.72 -10.61
N THR A 112 -9.98 -11.48 -11.66
CA THR A 112 -10.93 -10.37 -11.73
C THR A 112 -12.30 -10.80 -11.23
N ILE A 113 -12.88 -10.02 -10.30
CA ILE A 113 -14.24 -10.16 -9.80
C ILE A 113 -14.93 -8.82 -9.99
N SER A 114 -15.36 -8.56 -11.23
CA SER A 114 -15.99 -7.30 -11.60
C SER A 114 -16.85 -7.50 -12.84
N SER A 115 -18.17 -7.35 -12.68
CA SER A 115 -19.16 -7.41 -13.75
C SER A 115 -20.34 -6.49 -13.43
N THR A 116 -21.41 -6.58 -14.21
CA THR A 116 -22.70 -5.93 -13.93
C THR A 116 -23.51 -6.63 -12.84
N THR A 117 -23.09 -7.81 -12.39
CA THR A 117 -23.79 -8.63 -11.40
C THR A 117 -23.01 -8.85 -10.12
N GLN A 118 -21.68 -8.66 -10.13
CA GLN A 118 -20.85 -8.77 -8.94
C GLN A 118 -19.62 -7.88 -8.97
N CYS A 119 -19.06 -7.57 -7.81
CA CYS A 119 -17.80 -6.84 -7.69
C CYS A 119 -17.10 -7.19 -6.36
N GLN A 120 -15.81 -7.48 -6.38
CA GLN A 120 -15.03 -7.61 -5.14
C GLN A 120 -15.04 -6.27 -4.40
N HIS A 121 -15.36 -6.35 -3.11
CA HIS A 121 -15.41 -5.24 -2.18
C HIS A 121 -13.98 -4.86 -1.76
N HIS A 122 -13.71 -4.53 -0.50
CA HIS A 122 -12.39 -4.01 -0.11
C HIS A 122 -11.46 -5.05 0.52
N ASP A 123 -11.98 -6.22 0.88
CA ASP A 123 -11.22 -7.19 1.65
C ASP A 123 -11.07 -8.54 0.94
N ILE A 124 -9.95 -9.19 1.25
CA ILE A 124 -9.62 -10.56 0.87
C ILE A 124 -8.93 -11.24 2.04
N ARG A 125 -9.01 -12.56 2.15
CA ARG A 125 -8.25 -13.33 3.14
C ARG A 125 -7.59 -14.54 2.48
N VAL A 126 -6.27 -14.64 2.62
CA VAL A 126 -5.56 -15.88 2.26
C VAL A 126 -5.68 -16.89 3.39
N LEU A 127 -6.05 -18.11 3.03
CA LEU A 127 -6.18 -19.25 3.93
C LEU A 127 -4.87 -20.05 4.00
N PRO A 128 -4.64 -20.85 5.07
CA PRO A 128 -3.43 -21.66 5.20
C PRO A 128 -3.20 -22.65 4.05
N ASN A 129 -4.27 -23.07 3.36
CA ASN A 129 -4.19 -23.96 2.19
C ASN A 129 -3.90 -23.24 0.87
N GLY A 130 -3.69 -21.92 0.89
CA GLY A 130 -3.43 -21.10 -0.29
C GLY A 130 -4.68 -20.58 -1.02
N ASN A 131 -5.89 -21.01 -0.62
CA ASN A 131 -7.12 -20.45 -1.18
C ASN A 131 -7.30 -19.00 -0.71
N VAL A 132 -8.02 -18.21 -1.52
CA VAL A 132 -8.34 -16.81 -1.23
C VAL A 132 -9.84 -16.65 -1.06
N LEU A 133 -10.27 -16.20 0.11
CA LEU A 133 -11.63 -15.70 0.32
C LEU A 133 -11.68 -14.24 -0.13
N ALA A 134 -12.75 -13.87 -0.81
CA ALA A 134 -13.01 -12.49 -1.23
C ALA A 134 -14.36 -12.05 -0.70
N LEU A 135 -14.44 -10.83 -0.17
CA LEU A 135 -15.70 -10.19 0.11
C LEU A 135 -16.26 -9.64 -1.21
N VAL A 136 -17.45 -10.06 -1.61
CA VAL A 136 -18.02 -9.76 -2.94
C VAL A 136 -19.43 -9.20 -2.79
N TRP A 137 -19.69 -8.08 -3.45
CA TRP A 137 -21.05 -7.61 -3.69
C TRP A 137 -21.69 -8.40 -4.81
N GLU A 138 -22.96 -8.76 -4.63
CA GLU A 138 -23.80 -9.34 -5.66
C GLU A 138 -25.02 -8.42 -5.88
N LYS A 139 -25.36 -8.16 -7.14
CA LYS A 139 -26.56 -7.42 -7.50
C LYS A 139 -27.77 -8.33 -7.36
N LYS A 140 -28.75 -7.92 -6.55
CA LYS A 140 -30.09 -8.50 -6.53
C LYS A 140 -31.08 -7.57 -7.24
N THR A 141 -31.97 -8.13 -8.04
CA THR A 141 -33.11 -7.39 -8.62
C THR A 141 -34.14 -7.09 -7.53
N ALA A 142 -35.03 -6.12 -7.78
CA ALA A 142 -36.13 -5.83 -6.86
C ALA A 142 -37.00 -7.07 -6.60
N ALA A 143 -37.32 -7.86 -7.64
CA ALA A 143 -38.07 -9.11 -7.49
C ALA A 143 -37.34 -10.15 -6.62
N GLN A 144 -36.01 -10.28 -6.77
CA GLN A 144 -35.21 -11.16 -5.90
C GLN A 144 -35.19 -10.67 -4.45
N ALA A 145 -35.09 -9.35 -4.23
CA ALA A 145 -35.14 -8.77 -2.90
C ALA A 145 -36.50 -9.04 -2.22
N ILE A 146 -37.61 -8.80 -2.93
CA ILE A 146 -38.97 -9.08 -2.45
C ILE A 146 -39.14 -10.57 -2.12
N ALA A 147 -38.68 -11.46 -2.99
CA ALA A 147 -38.74 -12.91 -2.76
C ALA A 147 -37.91 -13.36 -1.54
N LEU A 148 -36.90 -12.59 -1.14
CA LEU A 148 -36.09 -12.80 0.07
C LEU A 148 -36.62 -12.01 1.29
N GLY A 149 -37.77 -11.34 1.18
CA GLY A 149 -38.40 -10.59 2.25
C GLY A 149 -37.69 -9.27 2.62
N ARG A 150 -37.09 -8.60 1.64
CA ARG A 150 -36.43 -7.29 1.79
C ARG A 150 -37.23 -6.16 1.15
#